data_AF-A0A7W2P621-F1
#
_entry.id   AF-A0A7W2P621-F1
#
_cell.length_a   1.000
_cell.length_b   1.000
_cell.length_c   1.000
_cell.angle_alpha   90.00
_cell.angle_beta   90.00
_cell.angle_gamma   90.00
#
_symmetry.space_group_name_H-M   'P 1'
#
loop_
_entity.id
_entity.type
_entity.pdbx_description
1 polymer ?
#
loop_
_entity_poly.entity_id
_entity_poly.type
_entity_poly.pdbx_seq_one_letter_code
_entity_poly.pdbx_strand_id
1 'polypeptide(L)'
;EKHLALIAQKVPKGRHAVIVVDGAAWHQVHLTEKFDNLSIIKLPPYSPELNPIEQVWQWLRQNELANRCFSGYEDIVNECSRAWNIFVSDASRVI
;
A
#
# COMPACT_ATOMS: atom_id res chain seq x y z
N GLU A 1 10.33 8.27 6.97
CA GLU A 1 11.73 8.04 6.53
C GLU A 1 12.20 6.58 6.59
N LYS A 2 12.13 5.90 7.75
CA LYS A 2 12.59 4.50 7.90
C LYS A 2 12.00 3.54 6.86
N HIS A 3 10.73 3.70 6.51
CA HIS A 3 10.06 2.86 5.52
C HIS A 3 10.64 3.00 4.10
N LEU A 4 10.90 4.23 3.63
CA LEU A 4 11.52 4.47 2.32
C LEU A 4 12.92 3.85 2.24
N ALA A 5 13.69 3.88 3.33
CA ALA A 5 14.99 3.21 3.38
C ALA A 5 14.88 1.68 3.21
N LEU A 6 13.86 1.06 3.82
CA LEU A 6 13.61 -0.37 3.62
C LEU A 6 13.21 -0.70 2.19
N ILE A 7 12.41 0.15 1.54
CA ILE A 7 12.08 0.01 0.12
C ILE A 7 13.35 0.12 -0.72
N ALA A 8 14.14 1.18 -0.54
CA ALA A 8 15.38 1.41 -1.28
C ALA A 8 16.34 0.22 -1.19
N GLN A 9 16.49 -0.39 -0.01
CA GLN A 9 17.33 -1.58 0.19
C GLN A 9 16.82 -2.83 -0.53
N LYS A 10 15.51 -2.93 -0.78
CA LYS A 10 14.89 -4.07 -1.47
C LYS A 10 14.86 -3.91 -2.99
N VAL A 11 15.12 -2.71 -3.52
CA VAL A 11 15.22 -2.49 -4.97
C VAL A 11 16.47 -3.22 -5.50
N PRO A 12 16.32 -4.14 -6.48
CA PRO A 12 17.46 -4.84 -7.06
C PRO A 12 18.46 -3.88 -7.72
N LYS A 13 19.76 -4.23 -7.68
CA LYS A 13 20.81 -3.41 -8.30
C LYS A 13 20.52 -3.16 -9.78
N GLY A 14 20.66 -1.91 -10.22
CA GLY A 14 20.37 -1.47 -11.58
C GLY A 14 18.89 -1.25 -11.88
N ARG A 15 18.00 -1.33 -10.88
CA ARG A 15 16.58 -0.94 -11.00
C ARG A 15 16.28 0.32 -10.20
N HIS A 16 15.20 0.98 -10.61
CA HIS A 16 14.64 2.16 -9.95
C HIS A 16 13.20 1.85 -9.54
N ALA A 17 12.82 2.18 -8.31
CA ALA A 17 11.44 2.01 -7.86
C ALA A 17 10.68 3.34 -7.88
N VAL A 18 9.45 3.25 -8.39
CA VAL A 18 8.50 4.37 -8.41
C VAL A 18 7.42 4.09 -7.38
N ILE A 19 7.21 5.02 -6.47
CA ILE A 19 6.21 4.94 -5.41
C ILE A 19 5.03 5.83 -5.83
N VAL A 20 3.90 5.21 -6.11
CA VAL A 20 2.66 5.91 -6.46
C VAL A 20 1.92 6.26 -5.17
N VAL A 21 1.54 7.53 -5.03
CA VAL A 21 0.86 8.04 -3.82
C VAL A 21 -0.28 8.98 -4.20
N ASP A 22 -1.27 9.08 -3.30
CA ASP A 22 -2.33 10.07 -3.41
C ASP A 22 -1.86 11.49 -3.00
N GLY A 23 -2.80 12.44 -2.98
CA GLY A 23 -2.55 13.84 -2.61
C GLY A 23 -2.44 14.12 -1.12
N ALA A 24 -2.35 13.13 -0.22
CA ALA A 24 -2.28 13.39 1.22
C ALA A 24 -1.08 14.29 1.59
N ALA A 25 -1.27 15.19 2.55
CA ALA A 25 -0.30 16.23 2.87
C ALA A 25 1.08 15.71 3.34
N TRP A 26 1.17 14.48 3.82
CA TRP A 26 2.43 13.84 4.21
C TRP A 26 3.15 13.13 3.04
N HIS A 27 2.51 12.96 1.88
CA HIS A 27 3.15 12.43 0.69
C HIS A 27 3.91 13.55 -0.01
N GLN A 28 5.17 13.76 0.37
CA GLN A 28 6.01 14.82 -0.19
C GLN A 28 7.13 14.26 -1.06
N VAL A 29 7.34 14.85 -2.24
CA VAL A 29 8.33 14.36 -3.23
C VAL A 29 9.76 14.43 -2.68
N HIS A 30 10.05 15.44 -1.86
CA HIS A 30 11.37 15.60 -1.24
C HIS A 30 11.77 14.44 -0.31
N LEU A 31 10.81 13.61 0.13
CA LEU A 31 11.11 12.44 0.97
C LEU A 31 11.99 11.41 0.26
N THR A 32 11.99 11.40 -1.08
CA THR A 32 12.85 10.51 -1.89
C THR A 32 14.16 11.12 -2.34
N GLU A 33 14.42 12.42 -2.13
CA GLU A 33 15.63 13.11 -2.62
C GLU A 33 16.95 12.51 -2.13
N LYS A 34 16.93 11.82 -0.98
CA LYS A 34 18.10 11.16 -0.39
C LYS A 34 18.36 9.74 -0.91
N PHE A 35 17.56 9.25 -1.85
CA PHE A 35 17.68 7.89 -2.39
C PHE A 35 17.84 7.95 -3.91
N ASP A 36 18.99 7.48 -4.42
CA ASP A 36 19.29 7.50 -5.85
C ASP A 36 18.42 6.55 -6.68
N ASN A 37 17.71 5.62 -6.02
CA ASN A 37 16.95 4.55 -6.67
C ASN A 37 15.44 4.60 -6.41
N LEU A 38 14.93 5.70 -5.83
CA LEU A 38 13.50 5.91 -5.57
C LEU A 38 12.98 7.21 -6.19
N SER A 39 11.72 7.20 -6.62
CA SER A 39 10.98 8.44 -6.92
C SER A 39 9.52 8.30 -6.53
N ILE A 40 8.89 9.42 -6.18
CA ILE A 40 7.45 9.48 -5.89
C ILE A 40 6.70 10.06 -7.10
N ILE A 41 5.60 9.41 -7.50
CA ILE A 41 4.60 9.97 -8.41
C ILE A 41 3.33 10.24 -7.63
N LYS A 42 2.87 11.49 -7.68
CA LYS A 42 1.57 11.88 -7.12
C LYS A 42 0.48 11.68 -8.16
N LEU A 43 -0.60 11.04 -7.75
CA LEU A 43 -1.81 10.95 -8.56
C LEU A 43 -2.54 12.30 -8.62
N PRO A 44 -3.33 12.56 -9.68
CA PRO A 44 -4.23 13.70 -9.73
C PRO A 44 -5.17 13.73 -8.52
N PRO A 45 -5.57 14.92 -8.04
CA PRO A 45 -6.54 15.04 -6.96
C PRO A 45 -7.84 14.32 -7.30
N TYR A 46 -8.43 13.65 -6.31
CA TYR A 46 -9.73 12.97 -6.41
C TYR A 46 -9.79 11.86 -7.47
N SER A 47 -8.66 11.20 -7.77
CA SER A 47 -8.59 10.05 -8.69
C SER A 47 -8.28 8.72 -7.98
N PRO A 48 -9.16 8.22 -7.09
CA PRO A 48 -8.97 6.93 -6.44
C PRO A 48 -8.91 5.76 -7.45
N GLU A 49 -9.58 5.86 -8.60
CA GLU A 49 -9.55 4.87 -9.67
C GLU A 49 -8.15 4.63 -10.24
N LEU A 50 -7.22 5.58 -10.07
CA LEU A 50 -5.83 5.46 -10.49
C LEU A 50 -4.93 4.87 -9.40
N ASN A 51 -5.43 4.68 -8.17
CA ASN A 51 -4.65 4.18 -7.05
C ASN A 51 -4.85 2.66 -6.88
N PRO A 52 -3.86 1.81 -7.21
CA PRO A 52 -4.03 0.36 -7.20
C PRO A 52 -4.41 -0.21 -5.83
N ILE A 53 -4.07 0.48 -4.74
CA ILE A 53 -4.42 0.04 -3.38
C ILE A 53 -5.94 0.00 -3.15
N GLU A 54 -6.72 0.79 -3.90
CA GLU A 54 -8.18 0.80 -3.79
C GLU A 54 -8.78 -0.55 -4.20
N GLN A 55 -8.23 -1.21 -5.21
CA GLN A 55 -8.64 -2.57 -5.60
C GLN A 55 -8.38 -3.57 -4.47
N VAL A 56 -7.24 -3.44 -3.78
CA VAL A 56 -6.89 -4.29 -2.63
C VAL A 56 -7.90 -4.09 -1.50
N TRP A 57 -8.19 -2.84 -1.14
CA TRP A 57 -9.15 -2.53 -0.08
C TRP A 57 -10.56 -2.98 -0.43
N GLN A 58 -10.97 -2.83 -1.69
CA GLN A 58 -12.24 -3.35 -2.19
C GLN A 58 -12.31 -4.87 -2.01
N TRP A 59 -11.28 -5.61 -2.44
CA TRP A 59 -11.23 -7.06 -2.31
C TRP A 59 -11.31 -7.50 -0.84
N LEU A 60 -10.51 -6.89 0.04
CA LEU A 60 -10.50 -7.22 1.47
C LEU A 60 -11.87 -7.00 2.12
N ARG A 61 -12.52 -5.87 1.82
CA ARG A 61 -13.86 -5.58 2.33
C ARG A 61 -14.90 -6.56 1.80
N GLN A 62 -14.87 -6.90 0.52
CA GLN A 62 -15.88 -7.76 -0.09
C GLN A 62 -15.76 -9.23 0.33
N ASN A 63 -14.54 -9.72 0.57
CA ASN A 63 -14.31 -11.16 0.75
C ASN A 63 -14.02 -11.56 2.20
N GLU A 64 -13.37 -10.69 2.99
CA GLU A 64 -12.83 -11.11 4.30
C GLU A 64 -13.39 -10.30 5.48
N LEU A 65 -13.67 -9.00 5.28
CA LEU A 65 -13.89 -8.06 6.38
C LEU A 65 -15.32 -7.47 6.45
N ALA A 66 -16.20 -7.76 5.49
CA ALA A 66 -17.58 -7.24 5.49
C ALA A 66 -18.40 -7.73 6.69
N ASN A 67 -19.25 -6.85 7.23
CA ASN A 67 -20.30 -7.16 8.21
C ASN A 67 -19.82 -7.90 9.47
N ARG A 68 -18.60 -7.62 9.92
CA ARG A 68 -18.01 -8.20 11.13
C ARG A 68 -18.11 -7.23 12.31
N CYS A 69 -18.40 -7.77 13.49
CA CYS A 69 -18.23 -7.09 14.76
C CYS A 69 -16.91 -7.56 15.38
N PHE A 70 -16.11 -6.63 15.87
CA PHE A 70 -14.82 -6.93 16.51
C PHE A 70 -14.94 -6.79 18.02
N SER A 71 -14.30 -7.69 18.74
CA SER A 71 -14.28 -7.72 20.21
C SER A 71 -13.36 -6.66 20.83
N GLY A 72 -12.45 -6.07 20.04
CA GLY A 72 -11.54 -5.01 20.47
C GLY A 72 -10.43 -4.74 19.46
N TYR A 73 -9.44 -3.94 19.86
CA TYR A 73 -8.33 -3.55 18.99
C TYR A 73 -7.51 -4.73 18.48
N GLU A 74 -7.13 -5.66 19.36
CA GLU A 74 -6.34 -6.83 18.98
C GLU A 74 -7.06 -7.71 17.96
N ASP A 75 -8.38 -7.83 18.09
CA ASP A 75 -9.22 -8.59 17.16
C ASP A 75 -9.25 -7.93 15.77
N ILE A 76 -9.32 -6.59 15.72
CA ILE A 76 -9.20 -5.83 14.46
C ILE A 76 -7.84 -6.11 13.81
N VAL A 77 -6.75 -6.03 14.57
CA VAL A 77 -5.39 -6.25 14.04
C VAL A 77 -5.23 -7.69 13.54
N ASN A 78 -5.69 -8.67 14.31
CA ASN A 78 -5.62 -10.08 13.95
C ASN A 78 -6.43 -10.38 12.68
N GLU A 79 -7.65 -9.88 12.58
CA GLU A 79 -8.51 -10.11 11.43
C GLU A 79 -8.03 -9.38 10.17
N CYS A 80 -7.54 -8.14 10.31
CA CYS A 80 -6.88 -7.44 9.20
C CYS A 80 -5.63 -8.20 8.71
N SER A 81 -4.83 -8.74 9.64
CA SER A 81 -3.63 -9.51 9.31
C SER A 81 -3.98 -10.82 8.62
N ARG A 82 -5.01 -11.53 9.10
CA ARG A 82 -5.53 -12.75 8.48
C ARG A 82 -6.02 -12.47 7.06
N ALA A 83 -6.87 -11.45 6.89
CA ALA A 83 -7.41 -11.05 5.60
C ALA A 83 -6.31 -10.65 4.61
N TRP A 84 -5.30 -9.90 5.07
CA TRP A 84 -4.13 -9.56 4.28
C TRP A 84 -3.35 -10.79 3.83
N ASN A 85 -3.04 -11.71 4.75
CA ASN A 85 -2.30 -12.93 4.44
C ASN A 85 -3.05 -13.83 3.44
N ILE A 86 -4.38 -13.87 3.54
CA ILE A 86 -5.21 -14.54 2.54
C ILE A 86 -5.12 -13.81 1.21
N PHE A 87 -5.29 -12.49 1.16
CA PHE A 87 -5.21 -11.70 -0.06
C PHE A 87 -3.88 -11.93 -0.81
N VAL A 88 -2.75 -11.83 -0.12
CA VAL A 88 -1.42 -11.97 -0.75
C VAL A 88 -1.05 -13.41 -1.11
N SER A 89 -1.85 -14.40 -0.70
CA SER A 89 -1.60 -15.81 -1.07
C SER A 89 -1.82 -16.09 -2.56
N ASP A 90 -2.42 -15.16 -3.28
CA ASP A 90 -2.78 -15.30 -4.68
C ASP A 90 -2.65 -13.95 -5.39
N ALA A 91 -1.57 -13.83 -6.18
CA ALA A 91 -1.26 -12.62 -6.91
C ALA A 91 -2.24 -12.31 -8.05
N SER A 92 -3.12 -13.25 -8.43
CA SER A 92 -4.09 -13.04 -9.52
C SER A 92 -5.33 -12.22 -9.10
N ARG A 93 -5.44 -11.87 -7.81
CA ARG A 93 -6.59 -11.16 -7.24
C ARG A 93 -6.64 -9.67 -7.54
N VAL A 94 -5.54 -9.09 -8.02
CA VAL A 94 -5.51 -7.72 -8.56
C VAL A 94 -5.07 -7.83 -10.00
N ILE A 95 -5.84 -7.19 -10.87
CA ILE A 95 -5.62 -7.14 -12.32
C ILE A 95 -5.09 -5.76 -12.69
#